data_AF-G4MN85-F1
#
_entry.id   AF-G4MN85-F1
#
_cell.length_a   1.000
_cell.length_b   1.000
_cell.length_c   1.000
_cell.angle_alpha   90.00
_cell.angle_beta   90.00
_cell.angle_gamma   90.00
#
_symmetry.space_group_name_H-M   'P 1'
#
loop_
_entity.id
_entity.type
_entity.pdbx_description
1 polymer ?
#
loop_
_entity_poly.entity_id
_entity_poly.type
_entity_poly.pdbx_seq_one_letter_code
_entity_poly.pdbx_strand_id
1 'polypeptide(L)'
;MQSRLCLWAATKCSRSASESQIGQGSRNNLKTSSSQGMSRGAETYRKASVLCSTGTALGNRRREISTGQNRTSGVLSLSRRREIYKLCSQFDIVLIEDNPYFSLYYPPSAGGETFDGASFPYGLFNELVPSFLRLDTEGRVIRLDSFSKSIAPGCRLGWIMASPTVCQHLFSIVDDTTQQPLGFVQVVIARLLSEPDGDDANGSSSRTSWGFQSWVGWLQGPRSAYRRRMVKMATVLERGKHVATASTTNGGGEDNKVAMFDFRWPMGGMFLWVEVKIKNHPLAVSVDLRRLMRDLWIKCIRPPYLVLTVTGDDFAETEAVKTGRGYKFLRFCLAAIEEDLLEEKPASFVPAYRDFWSIRRKEDVERIIKEEEAYQVTTS
;
A
#
# COMPACT_ATOMS: atom_id res chain seq x y z
N MET A 1 -5.30 -24.71 -9.58
CA MET A 1 -3.94 -25.23 -9.27
C MET A 1 -2.87 -24.14 -9.49
N GLN A 2 -3.07 -22.91 -8.98
CA GLN A 2 -2.10 -21.80 -9.08
C GLN A 2 -2.40 -20.71 -8.03
N SER A 3 -2.47 -21.08 -6.74
CA SER A 3 -2.74 -20.13 -5.64
C SER A 3 -1.94 -20.43 -4.37
N ARG A 4 -0.72 -20.98 -4.52
CA ARG A 4 0.20 -21.26 -3.41
C ARG A 4 1.64 -21.00 -3.87
N LEU A 5 2.08 -19.75 -3.91
CA LEU A 5 3.48 -19.40 -4.18
C LEU A 5 3.84 -18.01 -3.63
N CYS A 6 3.52 -17.77 -2.37
CA CYS A 6 4.06 -16.65 -1.57
C CYS A 6 4.02 -17.03 -0.09
N LEU A 7 4.66 -18.15 0.30
CA LEU A 7 4.90 -18.48 1.71
C LEU A 7 6.09 -19.43 1.83
N TRP A 8 7.29 -18.85 1.94
CA TRP A 8 8.54 -19.46 2.43
C TRP A 8 9.54 -18.30 2.54
N ALA A 9 10.26 -18.02 3.64
CA ALA A 9 10.77 -18.90 4.68
C ALA A 9 10.60 -18.29 6.08
N ALA A 10 10.12 -19.10 7.03
CA ALA A 10 10.31 -18.94 8.46
C ALA A 10 10.18 -20.33 9.09
N THR A 11 11.18 -21.17 8.87
CA THR A 11 11.21 -22.52 9.45
C THR A 11 11.81 -22.44 10.86
N LYS A 12 11.00 -22.91 11.82
CA LYS A 12 11.28 -23.24 13.22
C LYS A 12 12.76 -23.38 13.62
N CYS A 13 13.17 -22.60 14.61
CA CYS A 13 14.10 -23.06 15.64
C CYS A 13 13.37 -23.01 16.99
N SER A 14 12.83 -24.15 17.42
CA SER A 14 12.31 -24.37 18.76
C SER A 14 13.33 -25.19 19.53
N ARG A 15 13.99 -24.60 20.53
CA ARG A 15 14.56 -25.30 21.69
C ARG A 15 14.87 -24.33 22.82
N SER A 16 14.05 -24.43 23.87
CA SER A 16 14.37 -24.37 25.32
C SER A 16 15.59 -23.57 25.81
N ALA A 17 15.33 -22.57 26.66
CA ALA A 17 16.06 -22.27 27.90
C ALA A 17 15.30 -21.15 28.64
N SER A 18 14.41 -21.52 29.57
CA SER A 18 14.63 -21.51 31.03
C SER A 18 14.44 -20.13 31.67
N GLU A 19 13.36 -20.02 32.42
CA GLU A 19 13.07 -18.96 33.39
C GLU A 19 14.27 -18.76 34.33
N SER A 20 14.66 -17.50 34.52
CA SER A 20 15.40 -17.11 35.73
C SER A 20 14.77 -15.84 36.30
N GLN A 21 14.22 -16.01 37.49
CA GLN A 21 13.75 -14.96 38.39
C GLN A 21 14.93 -14.17 38.93
N ILE A 22 14.96 -12.85 38.75
CA ILE A 22 15.62 -11.87 39.63
C ILE A 22 14.88 -10.54 39.37
N GLY A 23 14.39 -9.72 40.29
CA GLY A 23 14.34 -9.68 41.74
C GLY A 23 13.66 -8.33 42.06
N GLN A 24 12.70 -8.30 42.97
CA GLN A 24 12.02 -7.08 43.38
C GLN A 24 13.00 -6.15 44.13
N GLY A 25 13.08 -4.89 43.71
CA GLY A 25 13.95 -3.90 44.33
C GLY A 25 13.39 -2.47 44.23
N SER A 26 12.71 -2.08 45.30
CA SER A 26 12.55 -0.71 45.84
C SER A 26 11.83 0.37 45.02
N ARG A 27 10.63 0.71 45.52
CA ARG A 27 9.97 2.02 45.37
C ARG A 27 10.72 3.06 46.22
N ASN A 28 11.01 4.24 45.65
CA ASN A 28 10.43 5.52 46.10
C ASN A 28 11.10 6.76 45.47
N ASN A 29 10.24 7.77 45.28
CA ASN A 29 10.50 9.21 45.17
C ASN A 29 11.02 9.77 43.84
N LEU A 30 10.12 10.40 43.08
CA LEU A 30 10.17 11.86 42.91
C LEU A 30 8.78 12.44 42.59
N LYS A 31 8.47 13.57 43.24
CA LYS A 31 7.22 14.32 43.24
C LYS A 31 7.06 15.19 41.98
N THR A 32 5.82 15.21 41.47
CA THR A 32 5.04 16.32 40.88
C THR A 32 5.77 17.55 40.30
N SER A 33 5.69 17.72 38.98
CA SER A 33 5.54 19.04 38.33
C SER A 33 4.88 18.96 36.94
N SER A 34 3.95 19.89 36.69
CA SER A 34 3.34 20.29 35.41
C SER A 34 2.31 19.36 34.71
N SER A 35 1.02 19.67 34.90
CA SER A 35 -0.13 18.97 34.31
C SER A 35 -0.59 19.48 32.93
N GLN A 36 0.18 20.32 32.24
CA GLN A 36 -0.17 20.83 30.89
C GLN A 36 0.68 20.28 29.74
N GLY A 37 1.72 19.47 30.00
CA GLY A 37 2.53 18.79 28.98
C GLY A 37 2.08 17.35 28.66
N MET A 38 1.18 16.76 29.47
CA MET A 38 0.87 15.33 29.44
C MET A 38 -0.05 14.89 28.29
N SER A 39 -0.85 15.77 27.68
CA SER A 39 -1.79 15.35 26.61
C SER A 39 -1.09 15.10 25.26
N ARG A 40 -0.13 15.94 24.87
CA ARG A 40 0.70 15.74 23.67
C ARG A 40 1.72 14.62 23.84
N GLY A 41 2.33 14.51 25.02
CA GLY A 41 3.28 13.46 25.36
C GLY A 41 2.65 12.06 25.40
N ALA A 42 1.41 11.94 25.90
CA ALA A 42 0.71 10.65 25.98
C ALA A 42 0.32 10.07 24.61
N GLU A 43 0.07 10.91 23.60
CA GLU A 43 -0.20 10.43 22.24
C GLU A 43 1.08 10.01 21.51
N THR A 44 2.20 10.69 21.75
CA THR A 44 3.53 10.28 21.28
C THR A 44 4.00 9.00 21.98
N TYR A 45 3.76 8.87 23.29
CA TYR A 45 4.02 7.65 24.06
C TYR A 45 3.10 6.49 23.65
N ARG A 46 1.82 6.72 23.34
CA ARG A 46 0.96 5.69 22.73
C ARG A 46 1.46 5.27 21.34
N LYS A 47 1.95 6.21 20.53
CA LYS A 47 2.56 5.88 19.22
C LYS A 47 3.89 5.12 19.39
N ALA A 48 4.69 5.42 20.41
CA ALA A 48 5.93 4.71 20.75
C ALA A 48 5.66 3.32 21.36
N SER A 49 4.64 3.18 22.21
CA SER A 49 4.21 1.89 22.75
C SER A 49 3.60 1.01 21.67
N VAL A 50 2.86 1.59 20.71
CA VAL A 50 2.39 0.91 19.50
C VAL A 50 3.57 0.54 18.61
N LEU A 51 4.62 1.36 18.49
CA LEU A 51 5.85 1.00 17.75
C LEU A 51 6.60 -0.19 18.36
N CYS A 52 6.50 -0.37 19.68
CA CYS A 52 7.06 -1.53 20.39
C CYS A 52 6.11 -2.75 20.34
N SER A 53 4.78 -2.53 20.30
CA SER A 53 3.77 -3.60 20.31
C SER A 53 3.28 -4.04 18.93
N THR A 54 3.52 -3.27 17.86
CA THR A 54 3.35 -3.69 16.45
C THR A 54 4.62 -4.33 15.91
N GLY A 55 5.58 -4.65 16.78
CA GLY A 55 6.70 -5.53 16.48
C GLY A 55 6.43 -6.92 17.03
N THR A 56 5.39 -7.62 16.55
CA THR A 56 5.29 -9.05 16.86
C THR A 56 6.36 -9.80 16.04
N ALA A 57 7.48 -10.07 16.73
CA ALA A 57 8.50 -11.09 16.45
C ALA A 57 9.57 -10.82 15.37
N LEU A 58 10.17 -9.61 15.31
CA LEU A 58 11.39 -9.39 14.51
C LEU A 58 12.52 -8.60 15.21
N GLY A 59 12.57 -8.56 16.55
CA GLY A 59 13.67 -7.89 17.28
C GLY A 59 13.77 -6.39 16.93
N ASN A 60 14.95 -5.78 17.09
CA ASN A 60 15.25 -4.37 16.80
C ASN A 60 15.18 -4.01 15.30
N ARG A 61 14.10 -4.37 14.59
CA ARG A 61 13.92 -4.16 13.14
C ARG A 61 12.53 -3.66 12.80
N ARG A 62 12.44 -2.72 11.87
CA ARG A 62 11.19 -2.15 11.35
C ARG A 62 11.17 -2.17 9.82
N ARG A 63 10.07 -2.63 9.22
CA ARG A 63 9.83 -2.56 7.77
C ARG A 63 8.87 -1.41 7.44
N GLU A 64 9.20 -0.63 6.42
CA GLU A 64 8.40 0.53 5.99
C GLU A 64 8.32 0.59 4.46
N ILE A 65 7.13 0.88 3.91
CA ILE A 65 6.94 1.19 2.49
C ILE A 65 6.63 2.68 2.39
N SER A 66 7.65 3.47 2.02
CA SER A 66 7.64 4.93 2.20
C SER A 66 6.84 5.71 1.17
N THR A 67 6.69 5.14 -0.05
CA THR A 67 5.99 5.76 -1.18
C THR A 67 5.01 4.74 -1.77
N GLY A 68 3.73 5.10 -1.83
CA GLY A 68 2.69 4.20 -2.35
C GLY A 68 2.52 2.97 -1.45
N GLN A 69 2.45 3.18 -0.13
CA GLN A 69 2.40 2.13 0.89
C GLN A 69 1.43 1.01 0.49
N ASN A 70 1.89 -0.23 0.40
CA ASN A 70 0.98 -1.35 0.20
C ASN A 70 0.35 -1.68 1.56
N ARG A 71 -0.92 -1.38 1.81
CA ARG A 71 -2.07 -1.23 0.89
C ARG A 71 -2.66 0.18 0.73
N THR A 72 -2.27 1.13 1.58
CA THR A 72 -2.94 2.42 1.77
C THR A 72 -2.65 3.47 0.69
N SER A 73 -1.63 3.22 -0.14
CA SER A 73 -1.03 4.17 -1.07
C SER A 73 -0.55 5.49 -0.44
N GLY A 74 -0.37 5.48 0.89
CA GLY A 74 0.19 6.61 1.61
C GLY A 74 1.62 6.89 1.17
N VAL A 75 1.98 8.16 1.15
CA VAL A 75 3.36 8.62 0.99
C VAL A 75 3.76 9.33 2.27
N LEU A 76 4.82 8.87 2.92
CA LEU A 76 5.33 9.53 4.13
C LEU A 76 6.00 10.85 3.74
N SER A 77 5.59 11.95 4.38
CA SER A 77 6.26 13.24 4.23
C SER A 77 7.70 13.19 4.76
N LEU A 78 8.55 14.09 4.28
CA LEU A 78 9.94 14.18 4.74
C LEU A 78 10.04 14.43 6.25
N SER A 79 9.16 15.28 6.81
CA SER A 79 9.08 15.50 8.27
C SER A 79 8.80 14.20 9.02
N ARG A 80 7.82 13.41 8.55
CA ARG A 80 7.48 12.13 9.17
C ARG A 80 8.60 11.10 9.04
N ARG A 81 9.32 11.07 7.91
CA ARG A 81 10.50 10.21 7.73
C ARG A 81 11.60 10.58 8.73
N ARG A 82 11.87 11.87 8.95
CA ARG A 82 12.83 12.33 9.98
C ARG A 82 12.45 11.92 11.39
N GLU A 83 11.17 12.05 11.76
CA GLU A 83 10.69 11.60 13.08
C GLU A 83 10.88 10.09 13.27
N ILE A 84 10.53 9.30 12.24
CA ILE A 84 10.70 7.85 12.28
C ILE A 84 12.18 7.49 12.39
N TYR A 85 13.04 8.11 11.58
CA TYR A 85 14.48 7.87 11.62
C TYR A 85 15.07 8.21 13.00
N LYS A 86 14.67 9.33 13.60
CA LYS A 86 15.09 9.73 14.95
C LYS A 86 14.70 8.68 15.99
N LEU A 87 13.48 8.14 15.92
CA LEU A 87 13.06 7.06 16.82
C LEU A 87 13.86 5.79 16.57
N CYS A 88 14.13 5.44 15.31
CA CYS A 88 14.97 4.29 14.99
C CYS A 88 16.39 4.44 15.52
N SER A 89 16.99 5.63 15.45
CA SER A 89 18.28 5.92 16.07
C SER A 89 18.22 5.80 17.60
N GLN A 90 17.21 6.39 18.24
CA GLN A 90 17.04 6.37 19.71
C GLN A 90 16.87 4.96 20.30
N PHE A 91 16.17 4.08 19.61
CA PHE A 91 15.87 2.72 20.08
C PHE A 91 16.74 1.65 19.41
N ASP A 92 17.79 2.07 18.70
CA ASP A 92 18.68 1.22 17.92
C ASP A 92 17.96 0.19 17.03
N ILE A 93 17.03 0.69 16.21
CA ILE A 93 16.24 -0.10 15.28
C ILE A 93 16.84 0.00 13.88
N VAL A 94 17.04 -1.14 13.22
CA VAL A 94 17.37 -1.20 11.79
C VAL A 94 16.10 -0.97 10.96
N LEU A 95 16.19 -0.10 9.96
CA LEU A 95 15.05 0.28 9.13
C LEU A 95 15.15 -0.36 7.75
N ILE A 96 14.18 -1.19 7.39
CA ILE A 96 14.06 -1.79 6.07
C ILE A 96 13.05 -0.97 5.24
N GLU A 97 13.55 -0.19 4.28
CA GLU A 97 12.76 0.61 3.35
C GLU A 97 12.47 -0.21 2.08
N ASP A 98 11.26 -0.74 1.96
CA ASP A 98 10.80 -1.48 0.78
C ASP A 98 10.08 -0.53 -0.18
N ASN A 99 10.69 -0.21 -1.32
CA ASN A 99 10.24 0.92 -2.15
C ASN A 99 10.04 0.59 -3.65
N PRO A 100 9.21 -0.41 -3.99
CA PRO A 100 9.01 -0.84 -5.37
C PRO A 100 8.25 0.18 -6.22
N TYR A 101 7.62 1.18 -5.60
CA TYR A 101 6.78 2.19 -6.27
C TYR A 101 7.39 3.59 -6.25
N PHE A 102 8.69 3.71 -5.98
CA PHE A 102 9.34 5.01 -5.82
C PHE A 102 9.11 5.97 -6.99
N SER A 103 9.22 5.45 -8.22
CA SER A 103 9.02 6.22 -9.46
C SER A 103 7.55 6.50 -9.77
N LEU A 104 6.61 5.82 -9.11
CA LEU A 104 5.16 6.01 -9.27
C LEU A 104 4.62 7.03 -8.28
N TYR A 105 5.37 8.08 -7.98
CA TYR A 105 4.89 9.23 -7.21
C TYR A 105 4.24 10.24 -8.16
N TYR A 106 3.02 10.66 -7.87
CA TYR A 106 2.28 11.65 -8.65
C TYR A 106 1.62 12.65 -7.68
N PRO A 107 2.30 13.76 -7.32
CA PRO A 107 1.72 14.74 -6.42
C PRO A 107 0.44 15.33 -7.04
N PRO A 108 -0.52 15.79 -6.22
CA PRO A 108 -1.62 16.61 -6.71
C PRO A 108 -0.99 17.86 -7.35
N SER A 109 -1.15 18.05 -8.66
CA SER A 109 -0.66 19.27 -9.33
C SER A 109 -1.16 20.48 -8.56
N ALA A 110 -0.25 21.33 -8.11
CA ALA A 110 -0.57 22.74 -8.00
C ALA A 110 -0.99 23.19 -9.40
N GLY A 111 -2.30 23.34 -9.61
CA GLY A 111 -2.93 23.94 -10.80
C GLY A 111 -2.49 23.40 -12.17
N GLY A 112 -3.29 22.52 -12.78
CA GLY A 112 -3.58 22.55 -14.22
C GLY A 112 -2.46 22.49 -15.27
N GLU A 113 -1.18 22.39 -14.92
CA GLU A 113 -0.11 22.38 -15.91
C GLU A 113 0.01 20.98 -16.51
N THR A 114 -0.37 20.90 -17.78
CA THR A 114 0.11 19.87 -18.71
C THR A 114 1.63 19.96 -18.70
N PHE A 115 2.27 18.98 -18.07
CA PHE A 115 3.72 18.84 -18.15
C PHE A 115 4.07 18.61 -19.62
N ASP A 116 4.74 19.58 -20.24
CA ASP A 116 5.43 19.31 -21.48
C ASP A 116 6.54 18.28 -21.17
N GLY A 117 6.70 17.28 -22.02
CA GLY A 117 7.79 16.31 -21.86
C GLY A 117 9.18 16.90 -22.13
N ALA A 118 9.33 18.23 -22.21
CA ALA A 118 10.51 18.93 -22.69
C ALA A 118 11.31 19.63 -21.57
N SER A 119 10.70 19.85 -20.40
CA SER A 119 11.34 20.56 -19.28
C SER A 119 12.18 19.62 -18.39
N PHE A 120 13.45 19.45 -18.78
CA PHE A 120 14.56 18.78 -18.07
C PHE A 120 14.33 17.35 -17.51
N PRO A 121 15.19 16.37 -17.84
CA PRO A 121 15.03 14.97 -17.41
C PRO A 121 15.04 14.77 -15.88
N TYR A 122 15.65 15.70 -15.12
CA TYR A 122 15.75 15.63 -13.66
C TYR A 122 14.54 16.20 -12.89
N GLY A 123 13.56 16.82 -13.57
CA GLY A 123 12.36 17.35 -12.93
C GLY A 123 11.61 16.29 -12.11
N LEU A 124 11.64 15.03 -12.59
CA LEU A 124 11.09 13.88 -11.88
C LEU A 124 11.64 13.78 -10.45
N PHE A 125 12.95 13.85 -10.27
CA PHE A 125 13.62 13.63 -8.98
C PHE A 125 13.43 14.77 -7.99
N ASN A 126 13.25 16.01 -8.48
CA ASN A 126 12.98 17.17 -7.64
C ASN A 126 11.63 17.06 -6.93
N GLU A 127 10.67 16.37 -7.54
CA GLU A 127 9.35 16.17 -6.96
C GLU A 127 9.30 14.97 -5.99
N LEU A 128 10.24 14.02 -6.08
CA LEU A 128 10.23 12.83 -5.24
C LEU A 128 10.52 13.17 -3.79
N VAL A 129 9.75 12.56 -2.88
CA VAL A 129 10.06 12.65 -1.46
C VAL A 129 11.36 11.86 -1.17
N PRO A 130 12.40 12.49 -0.59
CA PRO A 130 13.68 11.83 -0.32
C PRO A 130 13.53 10.56 0.51
N SER A 131 14.20 9.49 0.10
CA SER A 131 14.22 8.18 0.76
C SER A 131 14.81 8.24 2.17
N PHE A 132 14.56 7.21 2.98
CA PHE A 132 15.23 7.06 4.27
C PHE A 132 16.74 6.92 4.13
N LEU A 133 17.22 6.31 3.03
CA LEU A 133 18.65 6.20 2.74
C LEU A 133 19.32 7.59 2.65
N ARG A 134 18.61 8.62 2.17
CA ARG A 134 19.14 10.00 2.12
C ARG A 134 19.27 10.64 3.51
N LEU A 135 18.53 10.14 4.50
CA LEU A 135 18.59 10.59 5.89
C LEU A 135 19.59 9.77 6.72
N ASP A 136 20.13 8.68 6.17
CA ASP A 136 20.89 7.71 6.94
C ASP A 136 22.33 8.18 7.18
N THR A 137 22.62 8.60 8.40
CA THR A 137 23.97 8.99 8.85
C THR A 137 24.70 7.86 9.58
N GLU A 138 23.97 6.81 9.98
CA GLU A 138 24.46 5.75 10.87
C GLU A 138 24.59 4.39 10.16
N GLY A 139 24.17 4.29 8.89
CA GLY A 139 24.23 3.05 8.11
C GLY A 139 23.21 2.00 8.54
N ARG A 140 22.09 2.42 9.16
CA ARG A 140 21.03 1.55 9.69
C ARG A 140 19.88 1.29 8.71
N VAL A 141 19.89 1.95 7.55
CA VAL A 141 18.84 1.80 6.54
C VAL A 141 19.24 0.73 5.53
N ILE A 142 18.35 -0.24 5.33
CA ILE A 142 18.43 -1.25 4.26
C ILE A 142 17.31 -0.94 3.28
N ARG A 143 17.66 -0.48 2.09
CA ARG A 143 16.70 -0.12 1.05
C ARG A 143 16.59 -1.23 0.01
N LEU A 144 15.35 -1.60 -0.33
CA LEU A 144 15.02 -2.60 -1.33
C LEU A 144 14.40 -1.93 -2.56
N ASP A 145 14.99 -2.16 -3.73
CA ASP A 145 14.48 -1.69 -5.02
C ASP A 145 14.29 -2.87 -5.99
N SER A 146 13.42 -2.70 -6.99
CA SER A 146 13.13 -3.76 -7.96
C SER A 146 12.68 -3.22 -9.31
N PHE A 147 13.03 -3.93 -10.38
CA PHE A 147 12.49 -3.68 -11.72
C PHE A 147 11.06 -4.20 -11.92
N SER A 148 10.48 -4.90 -10.94
CA SER A 148 9.18 -5.56 -11.07
C SER A 148 8.02 -4.62 -11.43
N LYS A 149 8.13 -3.34 -11.03
CA LYS A 149 7.07 -2.32 -11.19
C LYS A 149 7.50 -1.16 -12.09
N SER A 150 8.72 -1.23 -12.62
CA SER A 150 9.30 -0.21 -13.50
C SER A 150 9.59 -0.77 -14.89
N ILE A 151 9.86 -2.07 -15.02
CA ILE A 151 10.06 -2.76 -16.29
C ILE A 151 9.04 -3.90 -16.41
N ALA A 152 9.25 -5.01 -15.70
CA ALA A 152 8.33 -6.14 -15.69
C ALA A 152 8.55 -7.04 -14.47
N PRO A 153 7.47 -7.61 -13.86
CA PRO A 153 7.59 -8.53 -12.73
C PRO A 153 8.31 -9.84 -13.10
N GLY A 154 8.23 -10.25 -14.37
CA GLY A 154 8.88 -11.45 -14.89
C GLY A 154 10.41 -11.39 -14.89
N CYS A 155 11.02 -10.20 -14.81
CA CYS A 155 12.47 -10.06 -14.76
C CYS A 155 13.09 -10.68 -13.50
N ARG A 156 12.33 -10.79 -12.39
CA ARG A 156 12.84 -11.29 -11.09
C ARG A 156 14.15 -10.61 -10.64
N LEU A 157 14.35 -9.35 -11.05
CA LEU A 157 15.56 -8.58 -10.81
C LEU A 157 15.28 -7.38 -9.89
N GLY A 158 16.19 -7.17 -8.94
CA GLY A 158 16.17 -6.06 -7.98
C GLY A 158 17.54 -5.92 -7.32
N TRP A 159 17.67 -4.94 -6.43
CA TRP A 159 18.91 -4.66 -5.74
C TRP A 159 18.65 -4.14 -4.33
N ILE A 160 19.67 -4.22 -3.49
CA ILE A 160 19.65 -3.76 -2.11
C ILE A 160 20.72 -2.69 -1.95
N MET A 161 20.38 -1.58 -1.29
CA MET A 161 21.32 -0.56 -0.85
C MET A 161 21.38 -0.55 0.68
N ALA A 162 22.55 -0.81 1.25
CA ALA A 162 22.79 -0.86 2.68
C ALA A 162 24.26 -0.54 2.99
N SER A 163 24.63 -0.51 4.28
CA SER A 163 26.03 -0.37 4.69
C SER A 163 26.89 -1.56 4.20
N PRO A 164 28.19 -1.36 3.93
CA PRO A 164 29.06 -2.42 3.41
C PRO A 164 29.06 -3.70 4.25
N THR A 165 29.04 -3.57 5.58
CA THR A 165 28.96 -4.70 6.51
C THR A 165 27.68 -5.52 6.32
N VAL A 166 26.53 -4.86 6.15
CA VAL A 166 25.26 -5.54 5.88
C VAL A 166 25.29 -6.22 4.51
N CYS A 167 25.83 -5.56 3.48
CA CYS A 167 25.98 -6.14 2.15
C CYS A 167 26.84 -7.41 2.16
N GLN A 168 27.94 -7.44 2.91
CA GLN A 168 28.80 -8.62 3.04
C GLN A 168 28.04 -9.82 3.62
N HIS A 169 27.26 -9.62 4.68
CA HIS A 169 26.43 -10.68 5.24
C HIS A 169 25.33 -11.14 4.28
N LEU A 170 24.71 -10.21 3.55
CA LEU A 170 23.72 -10.54 2.53
C LEU A 170 24.33 -11.38 1.41
N PHE A 171 25.57 -11.08 0.98
CA PHE A 171 26.26 -11.91 -0.01
C PHE A 171 26.45 -13.34 0.46
N SER A 172 26.91 -13.56 1.71
CA SER A 172 27.04 -14.92 2.26
C SER A 172 25.69 -15.66 2.29
N ILE A 173 24.61 -14.99 2.71
CA ILE A 173 23.27 -15.60 2.73
C ILE A 173 22.80 -15.94 1.31
N VAL A 174 23.02 -15.05 0.35
CA VAL A 174 22.61 -15.25 -1.04
C VAL A 174 23.38 -16.41 -1.67
N ASP A 175 24.68 -16.54 -1.40
CA ASP A 175 25.51 -17.62 -1.93
C ASP A 175 24.99 -19.01 -1.52
N ASP A 176 24.56 -19.14 -0.25
CA ASP A 176 24.02 -20.38 0.31
C ASP A 176 22.54 -20.65 -0.03
N THR A 177 21.83 -19.68 -0.63
CA THR A 177 20.37 -19.78 -0.85
C THR A 177 19.97 -19.63 -2.30
N THR A 178 19.70 -18.39 -2.74
CA THR A 178 19.12 -18.11 -4.06
C THR A 178 20.16 -17.90 -5.14
N GLN A 179 21.43 -17.72 -4.76
CA GLN A 179 22.52 -17.29 -5.62
C GLN A 179 22.13 -16.03 -6.42
N GLN A 180 22.73 -15.85 -7.60
CA GLN A 180 22.52 -14.68 -8.44
C GLN A 180 21.22 -14.75 -9.24
N PRO A 181 20.57 -13.61 -9.53
CA PRO A 181 19.47 -13.54 -10.50
C PRO A 181 19.89 -14.05 -11.88
N LEU A 182 18.92 -14.45 -12.70
CA LEU A 182 19.16 -15.00 -14.05
C LEU A 182 20.08 -14.09 -14.90
N GLY A 183 21.26 -14.60 -15.25
CA GLY A 183 22.29 -13.82 -15.98
C GLY A 183 21.82 -13.26 -17.32
N PHE A 184 20.96 -13.98 -18.05
CA PHE A 184 20.36 -13.48 -19.29
C PHE A 184 19.55 -12.20 -19.06
N VAL A 185 18.76 -12.15 -17.98
CA VAL A 185 17.99 -10.93 -17.63
C VAL A 185 18.94 -9.82 -17.20
N GLN A 186 20.02 -10.14 -16.47
CA GLN A 186 21.02 -9.13 -16.12
C GLN A 186 21.63 -8.49 -17.37
N VAL A 187 22.00 -9.28 -18.38
CA VAL A 187 22.57 -8.78 -19.64
C VAL A 187 21.56 -7.94 -20.42
N VAL A 188 20.30 -8.38 -20.53
CA VAL A 188 19.25 -7.61 -21.22
C VAL A 188 19.00 -6.26 -20.53
N ILE A 189 18.87 -6.25 -19.20
CA ILE A 189 18.66 -5.01 -18.46
C ILE A 189 19.90 -4.12 -18.48
N ALA A 190 21.10 -4.70 -18.34
CA ALA A 190 22.35 -3.95 -18.44
C ALA A 190 22.45 -3.30 -19.83
N ARG A 191 22.21 -4.05 -20.91
CA ARG A 191 22.25 -3.50 -22.27
C ARG A 191 21.19 -2.42 -22.49
N LEU A 192 20.00 -2.58 -21.93
CA LEU A 192 18.95 -1.57 -21.98
C LEU A 192 19.40 -0.26 -21.30
N LEU A 193 20.06 -0.34 -20.14
CA LEU A 193 20.45 0.81 -19.34
C LEU A 193 21.81 1.41 -19.73
N SER A 194 22.65 0.67 -20.46
CA SER A 194 23.92 1.16 -21.00
C SER A 194 23.72 2.35 -21.93
N GLU A 195 24.74 3.21 -22.00
CA GLU A 195 24.73 4.34 -22.92
C GLU A 195 24.54 3.86 -24.37
N PRO A 196 23.86 4.66 -25.22
CA PRO A 196 23.73 4.37 -26.65
C PRO A 196 25.09 4.25 -27.29
N ASP A 197 25.24 3.25 -28.16
CA ASP A 197 26.36 3.26 -29.10
C ASP A 197 26.22 4.54 -29.94
N GLY A 198 27.34 5.23 -30.18
CA GLY A 198 27.35 6.46 -30.99
C GLY A 198 26.79 6.20 -32.38
N ASP A 199 26.36 7.26 -33.07
CA ASP A 199 25.87 7.14 -34.43
C ASP A 199 26.92 6.45 -35.32
N ASP A 200 26.53 5.38 -36.01
CA ASP A 200 27.37 4.76 -37.03
C ASP A 200 27.74 5.82 -38.08
N ALA A 201 28.93 5.70 -38.69
CA ALA A 201 29.43 6.63 -39.71
C ALA A 201 28.50 6.84 -40.94
N ASN A 202 27.45 6.02 -41.07
CA ASN A 202 26.40 6.09 -42.10
C ASN A 202 25.08 6.73 -41.63
N GLY A 203 24.99 7.30 -40.42
CA GLY A 203 23.79 8.02 -39.94
C GLY A 203 22.55 7.14 -39.71
N SER A 204 22.71 5.81 -39.67
CA SER A 204 21.64 4.86 -39.37
C SER A 204 21.55 4.67 -37.85
N SER A 205 20.64 5.37 -37.19
CA SER A 205 20.45 5.30 -35.73
C SER A 205 19.67 4.05 -35.31
N SER A 206 20.30 2.87 -35.35
CA SER A 206 19.76 1.69 -34.67
C SER A 206 20.05 1.80 -33.17
N ARG A 207 19.26 2.60 -32.46
CA ARG A 207 19.41 2.77 -31.00
C ARG A 207 18.99 1.49 -30.29
N THR A 208 19.97 0.67 -29.91
CA THR A 208 19.75 -0.62 -29.22
C THR A 208 19.72 -0.51 -27.70
N SER A 209 19.99 0.67 -27.12
CA SER A 209 19.93 0.93 -25.68
C SER A 209 19.29 2.28 -25.36
N TRP A 210 18.80 2.42 -24.12
CA TRP A 210 18.14 3.64 -23.64
C TRP A 210 19.16 4.67 -23.13
N GLY A 211 20.23 4.23 -22.47
CA GLY A 211 21.05 5.08 -21.60
C GLY A 211 20.29 5.54 -20.35
N PHE A 212 21.01 6.12 -19.39
CA PHE A 212 20.40 6.51 -18.11
C PHE A 212 19.33 7.60 -18.29
N GLN A 213 19.56 8.56 -19.18
CA GLN A 213 18.61 9.66 -19.42
C GLN A 213 17.28 9.16 -19.97
N SER A 214 17.30 8.27 -20.96
CA SER A 214 16.06 7.73 -21.53
C SER A 214 15.39 6.73 -20.59
N TRP A 215 16.12 6.08 -19.68
CA TRP A 215 15.50 5.35 -18.56
C TRP A 215 14.69 6.26 -17.64
N VAL A 216 15.22 7.43 -17.29
CA VAL A 216 14.48 8.42 -16.49
C VAL A 216 13.25 8.92 -17.26
N GLY A 217 13.40 9.20 -18.56
CA GLY A 217 12.28 9.53 -19.44
C GLY A 217 11.23 8.42 -19.51
N TRP A 218 11.67 7.15 -19.61
CA TRP A 218 10.79 5.99 -19.54
C TRP A 218 9.99 6.00 -18.24
N LEU A 219 10.61 6.22 -17.07
CA LEU A 219 9.89 6.25 -15.78
C LEU A 219 8.76 7.29 -15.73
N GLN A 220 8.88 8.41 -16.46
CA GLN A 220 7.83 9.42 -16.56
C GLN A 220 6.58 8.89 -17.29
N GLY A 221 6.75 7.95 -18.23
CA GLY A 221 5.66 7.30 -18.97
C GLY A 221 4.71 6.54 -18.04
N PRO A 222 5.14 5.46 -17.35
CA PRO A 222 4.36 4.77 -16.35
C PRO A 222 3.82 5.70 -15.27
N ARG A 223 4.64 6.64 -14.75
CA ARG A 223 4.16 7.62 -13.77
C ARG A 223 2.93 8.39 -14.29
N SER A 224 2.98 8.90 -15.51
CA SER A 224 1.86 9.63 -16.14
C SER A 224 0.65 8.74 -16.38
N ALA A 225 0.87 7.50 -16.85
CA ALA A 225 -0.20 6.51 -17.05
C ALA A 225 -0.90 6.16 -15.72
N TYR A 226 -0.14 5.84 -14.66
CA TYR A 226 -0.71 5.53 -13.35
C TYR A 226 -1.43 6.72 -12.72
N ARG A 227 -0.94 7.94 -12.93
CA ARG A 227 -1.64 9.16 -12.52
C ARG A 227 -3.01 9.27 -13.20
N ARG A 228 -3.09 9.11 -14.54
CA ARG A 228 -4.37 9.16 -15.27
C ARG A 228 -5.34 8.10 -14.77
N ARG A 229 -4.86 6.86 -14.59
CA ARG A 229 -5.64 5.73 -14.07
C ARG A 229 -6.19 6.02 -12.67
N MET A 230 -5.34 6.56 -11.79
CA MET A 230 -5.75 6.98 -10.45
C MET A 230 -6.85 8.05 -10.51
N VAL A 231 -6.65 9.12 -11.29
CA VAL A 231 -7.60 10.22 -11.42
C VAL A 231 -8.95 9.72 -11.93
N LYS A 232 -8.97 8.88 -12.97
CA LYS A 232 -10.20 8.28 -13.52
C LYS A 232 -10.98 7.52 -12.44
N MET A 233 -10.34 6.54 -11.79
CA MET A 233 -11.02 5.71 -10.79
C MET A 233 -11.44 6.50 -9.56
N ALA A 234 -10.56 7.37 -9.03
CA ALA A 234 -10.87 8.20 -7.87
C ALA A 234 -12.03 9.16 -8.16
N THR A 235 -12.08 9.77 -9.35
CA THR A 235 -13.18 10.67 -9.74
C THR A 235 -14.53 9.95 -9.74
N VAL A 236 -14.60 8.73 -10.31
CA VAL A 236 -15.84 7.94 -10.34
C VAL A 236 -16.29 7.58 -8.92
N LEU A 237 -15.37 7.12 -8.07
CA LEU A 237 -15.68 6.73 -6.70
C LEU A 237 -16.07 7.93 -5.83
N GLU A 238 -15.41 9.08 -5.99
CA GLU A 238 -15.72 10.33 -5.28
C GLU A 238 -17.15 10.79 -5.57
N ARG A 239 -17.57 10.76 -6.84
CA ARG A 239 -18.94 11.08 -7.27
C ARG A 239 -19.98 10.11 -6.70
N GLY A 240 -19.59 8.85 -6.47
CA GLY A 240 -20.46 7.77 -6.02
C GLY A 240 -20.51 7.53 -4.51
N LYS A 241 -19.76 8.29 -3.70
CA LYS A 241 -19.52 7.95 -2.28
C LYS A 241 -20.74 8.08 -1.37
N HIS A 242 -21.79 8.79 -1.81
CA HIS A 242 -23.01 9.03 -1.04
C HIS A 242 -24.24 8.36 -1.65
N VAL A 243 -25.19 8.01 -0.78
CA VAL A 243 -26.55 7.62 -1.14
C VAL A 243 -27.55 8.60 -0.50
N ALA A 244 -28.61 8.96 -1.23
CA ALA A 244 -29.66 9.81 -0.69
C ALA A 244 -30.52 9.03 0.31
N THR A 245 -30.85 9.64 1.44
CA THR A 245 -31.75 9.06 2.43
C THR A 245 -33.18 9.54 2.16
N ALA A 246 -34.16 8.63 2.18
CA ALA A 246 -35.54 9.02 1.95
C ALA A 246 -36.12 9.79 3.15
N SER A 247 -36.83 10.90 2.84
CA SER A 247 -37.83 11.66 3.62
C SER A 247 -37.38 12.83 4.50
N THR A 248 -37.70 14.07 4.08
CA THR A 248 -38.97 14.72 4.51
C THR A 248 -39.49 15.65 3.42
N THR A 249 -40.76 15.46 3.02
CA THR A 249 -41.55 16.49 2.35
C THR A 249 -41.67 17.67 3.31
N ASN A 250 -40.96 18.77 3.01
CA ASN A 250 -41.33 20.17 3.26
C ASN A 250 -40.07 21.02 3.36
N GLY A 251 -39.85 21.89 2.36
CA GLY A 251 -39.04 23.11 2.48
C GLY A 251 -37.52 22.94 2.55
N GLY A 252 -36.85 23.30 1.46
CA GLY A 252 -35.42 23.63 1.33
C GLY A 252 -34.50 23.39 2.52
N GLY A 253 -33.74 22.28 2.46
CA GLY A 253 -32.61 22.01 3.35
C GLY A 253 -31.68 21.00 2.68
N GLU A 254 -30.37 21.22 2.76
CA GLU A 254 -29.31 20.42 2.11
C GLU A 254 -29.58 18.91 2.15
N ASP A 255 -29.51 18.28 0.97
CA ASP A 255 -29.76 16.85 0.75
C ASP A 255 -29.18 15.97 1.87
N ASN A 256 -30.05 15.22 2.56
CA ASN A 256 -29.67 14.29 3.63
C ASN A 256 -28.94 13.05 3.04
N LYS A 257 -27.67 13.23 2.69
CA LYS A 257 -26.78 12.25 2.04
C LYS A 257 -25.99 11.46 3.08
N VAL A 258 -26.05 10.13 2.98
CA VAL A 258 -25.28 9.22 3.84
C VAL A 258 -24.07 8.70 3.05
N ALA A 259 -22.87 8.82 3.62
CA ALA A 259 -21.66 8.27 3.04
C ALA A 259 -21.65 6.73 3.18
N MET A 260 -21.47 6.03 2.05
CA MET A 260 -21.34 4.57 2.01
C MET A 260 -19.87 4.15 2.20
N PHE A 261 -18.95 4.93 1.64
CA PHE A 261 -17.51 4.72 1.74
C PHE A 261 -16.77 6.06 1.63
N ASP A 262 -15.49 6.06 2.00
CA ASP A 262 -14.61 7.21 1.92
C ASP A 262 -13.17 6.76 1.61
N PHE A 263 -12.35 7.62 1.03
CA PHE A 263 -10.96 7.31 0.72
C PHE A 263 -10.12 8.58 0.59
N ARG A 264 -8.81 8.42 0.70
CA ARG A 264 -7.86 9.49 0.40
C ARG A 264 -7.31 9.30 -1.01
N TRP A 265 -7.25 10.40 -1.75
CA TRP A 265 -6.64 10.42 -3.07
C TRP A 265 -5.16 9.98 -2.96
N PRO A 266 -4.75 8.91 -3.66
CA PRO A 266 -3.38 8.43 -3.65
C PRO A 266 -2.44 9.49 -4.24
N MET A 267 -1.27 9.63 -3.63
CA MET A 267 -0.18 10.47 -4.16
C MET A 267 0.91 9.63 -4.83
N GLY A 268 0.77 8.30 -4.82
CA GLY A 268 1.71 7.42 -5.48
C GLY A 268 1.35 5.95 -5.36
N GLY A 269 2.03 5.13 -6.14
CA GLY A 269 1.79 3.70 -6.25
C GLY A 269 0.64 3.36 -7.20
N MET A 270 0.04 2.20 -6.99
CA MET A 270 -0.94 1.60 -7.90
C MET A 270 -2.19 1.07 -7.21
N PHE A 271 -2.44 1.53 -5.97
CA PHE A 271 -3.60 1.10 -5.19
C PHE A 271 -4.48 2.28 -4.80
N LEU A 272 -5.75 1.99 -4.51
CA LEU A 272 -6.66 2.89 -3.82
C LEU A 272 -7.22 2.16 -2.61
N TRP A 273 -7.21 2.85 -1.48
CA TRP A 273 -7.59 2.28 -0.20
C TRP A 273 -8.89 2.90 0.30
N VAL A 274 -9.96 2.11 0.21
CA VAL A 274 -11.33 2.56 0.45
C VAL A 274 -11.80 2.07 1.81
N GLU A 275 -12.22 2.99 2.67
CA GLU A 275 -12.89 2.70 3.94
C GLU A 275 -14.39 2.64 3.72
N VAL A 276 -14.98 1.47 3.91
CA VAL A 276 -16.43 1.29 3.88
C VAL A 276 -17.03 1.75 5.20
N LYS A 277 -17.96 2.70 5.14
CA LYS A 277 -18.70 3.21 6.29
C LYS A 277 -19.86 2.29 6.62
N ILE A 278 -19.56 1.00 6.84
CA ILE A 278 -20.55 -0.06 7.03
C ILE A 278 -21.50 0.18 8.22
N LYS A 279 -21.06 0.98 9.21
CA LYS A 279 -21.89 1.42 10.34
C LYS A 279 -23.10 2.27 9.90
N ASN A 280 -23.00 2.93 8.75
CA ASN A 280 -24.07 3.74 8.19
C ASN A 280 -25.09 2.89 7.42
N HIS A 281 -24.87 1.58 7.30
CA HIS A 281 -25.81 0.68 6.66
C HIS A 281 -27.08 0.53 7.53
N PRO A 282 -28.29 0.53 6.98
CA PRO A 282 -29.53 0.45 7.77
C PRO A 282 -29.68 -0.81 8.63
N LEU A 283 -29.00 -1.90 8.25
CA LEU A 283 -28.94 -3.15 9.03
C LEU A 283 -27.74 -3.25 9.99
N ALA A 284 -26.95 -2.18 10.15
CA ALA A 284 -25.75 -2.21 10.99
C ALA A 284 -26.02 -2.49 12.48
N VAL A 285 -27.25 -2.24 12.94
CA VAL A 285 -27.69 -2.52 14.32
C VAL A 285 -28.15 -3.96 14.49
N SER A 286 -28.71 -4.58 13.43
CA SER A 286 -29.34 -5.90 13.50
C SER A 286 -28.45 -7.05 13.00
N VAL A 287 -27.38 -6.75 12.26
CA VAL A 287 -26.46 -7.73 11.69
C VAL A 287 -25.02 -7.39 12.06
N ASP A 288 -24.21 -8.40 12.36
CA ASP A 288 -22.77 -8.23 12.61
C ASP A 288 -22.09 -7.52 11.42
N LEU A 289 -21.28 -6.50 11.73
CA LEU A 289 -20.67 -5.64 10.72
C LEU A 289 -19.68 -6.38 9.81
N ARG A 290 -19.02 -7.43 10.30
CA ARG A 290 -18.09 -8.23 9.48
C ARG A 290 -18.86 -9.10 8.52
N ARG A 291 -19.98 -9.66 8.96
CA ARG A 291 -20.91 -10.38 8.10
C ARG A 291 -21.45 -9.47 7.00
N LEU A 292 -21.98 -8.29 7.34
CA LEU A 292 -22.44 -7.31 6.35
C LEU A 292 -21.35 -6.94 5.33
N MET A 293 -20.12 -6.76 5.79
CA MET A 293 -19.00 -6.43 4.91
C MET A 293 -18.64 -7.57 3.96
N ARG A 294 -18.69 -8.83 4.45
CA ARG A 294 -18.50 -10.02 3.61
C ARG A 294 -19.60 -10.11 2.55
N ASP A 295 -20.86 -9.88 2.93
CA ASP A 295 -22.01 -9.96 2.03
C ASP A 295 -21.97 -8.89 0.94
N LEU A 296 -21.55 -7.67 1.31
CA LEU A 296 -21.26 -6.60 0.37
C LEU A 296 -20.17 -6.99 -0.62
N TRP A 297 -19.06 -7.56 -0.16
CA TRP A 297 -17.97 -8.01 -1.02
C TRP A 297 -18.43 -9.12 -1.98
N ILE A 298 -19.20 -10.11 -1.50
CA ILE A 298 -19.79 -11.18 -2.32
C ILE A 298 -20.72 -10.57 -3.39
N LYS A 299 -21.56 -9.60 -3.02
CA LYS A 299 -22.44 -8.92 -3.97
C LYS A 299 -21.64 -8.21 -5.06
N CYS A 300 -20.53 -7.55 -4.72
CA CYS A 300 -19.68 -6.86 -5.69
C CYS A 300 -19.04 -7.81 -6.71
N ILE A 301 -18.61 -9.01 -6.32
CA ILE A 301 -17.93 -9.95 -7.23
C ILE A 301 -18.88 -10.72 -8.15
N ARG A 302 -20.20 -10.59 -7.96
CA ARG A 302 -21.22 -11.33 -8.71
C ARG A 302 -21.85 -10.52 -9.84
N PRO A 303 -22.46 -11.19 -10.84
CA PRO A 303 -23.31 -10.51 -11.81
C PRO A 303 -24.41 -9.69 -11.09
N PRO A 304 -24.72 -8.47 -11.56
CA PRO A 304 -24.18 -7.84 -12.77
C PRO A 304 -22.87 -7.05 -12.58
N TYR A 305 -22.32 -6.93 -11.37
CA TYR A 305 -21.26 -5.95 -11.07
C TYR A 305 -19.83 -6.46 -11.36
N LEU A 306 -19.51 -7.71 -11.00
CA LEU A 306 -18.22 -8.38 -11.32
C LEU A 306 -16.97 -7.55 -10.95
N VAL A 307 -16.95 -6.95 -9.76
CA VAL A 307 -15.85 -6.13 -9.25
C VAL A 307 -15.08 -6.88 -8.15
N LEU A 308 -13.91 -7.42 -8.50
CA LEU A 308 -13.01 -8.07 -7.55
C LEU A 308 -12.11 -7.07 -6.84
N THR A 309 -12.17 -7.06 -5.51
CA THR A 309 -11.30 -6.26 -4.64
C THR A 309 -10.64 -7.16 -3.59
N VAL A 310 -9.53 -6.72 -3.00
CA VAL A 310 -8.91 -7.44 -1.88
C VAL A 310 -9.41 -6.84 -0.57
N THR A 311 -9.87 -7.68 0.34
CA THR A 311 -10.38 -7.25 1.64
C THR A 311 -9.24 -6.81 2.55
N GLY A 312 -9.54 -5.90 3.47
CA GLY A 312 -8.51 -5.24 4.27
C GLY A 312 -7.96 -6.05 5.43
N ASP A 313 -8.67 -7.12 5.79
CA ASP A 313 -8.29 -8.11 6.78
C ASP A 313 -7.11 -8.99 6.32
N ASP A 314 -6.98 -9.26 5.02
CA ASP A 314 -5.82 -9.96 4.43
C ASP A 314 -4.49 -9.23 4.65
N PHE A 315 -4.55 -7.93 4.96
CA PHE A 315 -3.39 -7.10 5.25
C PHE A 315 -3.23 -6.78 6.74
N ALA A 316 -4.04 -7.35 7.62
CA ALA A 316 -3.92 -7.13 9.04
C ALA A 316 -2.71 -7.90 9.59
N GLU A 317 -1.82 -7.19 10.27
CA GLU A 317 -0.65 -7.80 10.92
C GLU A 317 -1.05 -8.65 12.14
N THR A 318 -2.07 -8.21 12.88
CA THR A 318 -2.55 -8.88 14.09
C THR A 318 -4.04 -9.17 13.99
N GLU A 319 -4.47 -10.23 14.67
CA GLU A 319 -5.90 -10.61 14.77
C GLU A 319 -6.74 -9.48 15.38
N ALA A 320 -6.19 -8.69 16.29
CA ALA A 320 -6.85 -7.51 16.85
C ALA A 320 -7.12 -6.44 15.78
N VAL A 321 -6.15 -6.18 14.88
CA VAL A 321 -6.35 -5.28 13.74
C VAL A 321 -7.35 -5.87 12.76
N LYS A 322 -7.24 -7.16 12.47
CA LYS A 322 -8.11 -7.90 11.54
C LYS A 322 -9.58 -7.76 11.93
N THR A 323 -9.88 -8.14 13.17
CA THR A 323 -11.23 -8.16 13.74
C THR A 323 -11.76 -6.77 14.10
N GLY A 324 -10.91 -5.86 14.58
CA GLY A 324 -11.36 -4.54 15.04
C GLY A 324 -11.59 -3.51 13.93
N ARG A 325 -10.74 -3.50 12.90
CA ARG A 325 -10.82 -2.48 11.83
C ARG A 325 -10.50 -2.96 10.42
N GLY A 326 -9.73 -4.04 10.26
CA GLY A 326 -9.20 -4.49 8.96
C GLY A 326 -10.31 -4.78 7.96
N TYR A 327 -11.36 -5.45 8.40
CA TYR A 327 -12.52 -5.80 7.58
C TYR A 327 -13.19 -4.58 6.92
N LYS A 328 -13.13 -3.38 7.51
CA LYS A 328 -13.82 -2.18 7.01
C LYS A 328 -13.25 -1.62 5.72
N PHE A 329 -12.17 -2.18 5.20
CA PHE A 329 -11.45 -1.60 4.09
C PHE A 329 -11.34 -2.55 2.89
N LEU A 330 -11.22 -1.96 1.71
CA LEU A 330 -10.97 -2.65 0.45
C LEU A 330 -9.79 -2.01 -0.27
N ARG A 331 -8.93 -2.84 -0.86
CA ARG A 331 -7.86 -2.41 -1.76
C ARG A 331 -8.29 -2.60 -3.20
N PHE A 332 -8.29 -1.52 -3.96
CA PHE A 332 -8.38 -1.54 -5.41
C PHE A 332 -6.99 -1.48 -6.03
N CYS A 333 -6.81 -2.18 -7.15
CA CYS A 333 -5.57 -2.15 -7.93
C CYS A 333 -5.81 -1.43 -9.27
N LEU A 334 -5.05 -0.38 -9.51
CA LEU A 334 -5.10 0.43 -10.73
C LEU A 334 -4.35 -0.23 -11.92
N ALA A 335 -3.48 -1.20 -11.62
CA ALA A 335 -2.56 -1.80 -12.57
C ALA A 335 -3.17 -2.93 -13.41
N ALA A 336 -4.13 -3.67 -12.86
CA ALA A 336 -4.56 -4.96 -13.40
C ALA A 336 -5.73 -4.89 -14.40
N ILE A 337 -6.25 -3.68 -14.64
CA ILE A 337 -7.42 -3.43 -15.49
C ILE A 337 -6.98 -2.61 -16.71
N GLU A 338 -7.60 -2.83 -17.86
CA GLU A 338 -7.36 -2.00 -19.05
C GLU A 338 -7.80 -0.55 -18.82
N GLU A 339 -7.14 0.40 -19.48
CA GLU A 339 -7.41 1.83 -19.24
C GLU A 339 -8.82 2.27 -19.64
N ASP A 340 -9.39 1.63 -20.67
CA ASP A 340 -10.72 1.96 -21.16
C ASP A 340 -11.82 1.46 -20.22
N LEU A 341 -11.55 0.37 -19.49
CA LEU A 341 -12.49 -0.21 -18.51
C LEU A 341 -12.43 0.46 -17.13
N LEU A 342 -11.47 1.37 -16.91
CA LEU A 342 -11.24 2.03 -15.62
C LEU A 342 -12.34 3.02 -15.23
N GLU A 343 -13.20 3.44 -16.16
CA GLU A 343 -14.39 4.20 -15.83
C GLU A 343 -15.59 3.28 -15.60
N GLU A 344 -15.78 2.26 -16.45
CA GLU A 344 -16.93 1.36 -16.42
C GLU A 344 -16.98 0.46 -15.17
N LYS A 345 -15.86 -0.14 -14.76
CA LYS A 345 -15.85 -1.10 -13.65
C LYS A 345 -16.00 -0.43 -12.29
N PRO A 346 -15.29 0.66 -11.97
CA PRO A 346 -15.61 1.46 -10.77
C PRO A 346 -17.03 2.06 -10.84
N ALA A 347 -17.54 2.38 -12.04
CA ALA A 347 -18.93 2.80 -12.19
C ALA A 347 -19.93 1.67 -11.91
N SER A 348 -19.53 0.40 -11.99
CA SER A 348 -20.36 -0.76 -11.58
C SER A 348 -20.31 -1.00 -10.06
N PHE A 349 -19.21 -0.60 -9.40
CA PHE A 349 -19.05 -0.72 -7.95
C PHE A 349 -20.02 0.20 -7.18
N VAL A 350 -20.24 1.42 -7.65
CA VAL A 350 -21.13 2.40 -7.00
C VAL A 350 -22.60 1.92 -6.94
N PRO A 351 -23.22 1.44 -8.03
CA PRO A 351 -24.51 0.76 -8.01
C PRO A 351 -24.55 -0.44 -7.07
N ALA A 352 -23.51 -1.28 -7.05
CA ALA A 352 -23.46 -2.42 -6.12
C ALA A 352 -23.62 -1.99 -4.66
N TYR A 353 -22.96 -0.89 -4.29
CA TYR A 353 -23.08 -0.28 -2.97
C TYR A 353 -24.45 0.34 -2.74
N ARG A 354 -25.00 1.09 -3.70
CA ARG A 354 -26.34 1.66 -3.58
C ARG A 354 -27.42 0.59 -3.41
N ASP A 355 -27.32 -0.49 -4.18
CA ASP A 355 -28.24 -1.62 -4.14
C ASP A 355 -28.07 -2.43 -2.86
N PHE A 356 -26.87 -2.47 -2.28
CA PHE A 356 -26.67 -3.06 -0.95
C PHE A 356 -27.29 -2.15 0.13
N TRP A 357 -27.02 -0.85 0.07
CA TRP A 357 -27.56 0.15 1.00
C TRP A 357 -29.08 0.35 0.88
N SER A 358 -29.73 -0.16 -0.16
CA SER A 358 -31.20 -0.16 -0.29
C SER A 358 -31.85 -1.36 0.44
N ILE A 359 -31.07 -2.37 0.85
CA ILE A 359 -31.59 -3.53 1.58
C ILE A 359 -32.04 -3.09 2.98
N ARG A 360 -33.28 -3.45 3.33
CA ARG A 360 -33.92 -3.10 4.63
C ARG A 360 -34.27 -4.32 5.47
N ARG A 361 -34.25 -5.52 4.88
CA ARG A 361 -34.63 -6.78 5.53
C ARG A 361 -33.42 -7.67 5.69
N LYS A 362 -33.35 -8.38 6.81
CA LYS A 362 -32.21 -9.25 7.13
C LYS A 362 -32.17 -10.46 6.19
N GLU A 363 -33.33 -11.00 5.83
CA GLU A 363 -33.49 -12.19 4.99
C GLU A 363 -32.88 -11.98 3.59
N ASP A 364 -32.98 -10.75 3.06
CA ASP A 364 -32.42 -10.39 1.77
C ASP A 364 -30.88 -10.40 1.77
N VAL A 365 -30.25 -10.06 2.90
CA VAL A 365 -28.79 -10.17 3.09
C VAL A 365 -28.40 -11.64 3.23
N GLU A 366 -29.14 -12.42 4.02
CA GLU A 366 -28.84 -13.84 4.24
C GLU A 366 -28.94 -14.68 2.97
N ARG A 367 -29.80 -14.28 2.02
CA ARG A 367 -29.89 -14.90 0.70
C ARG A 367 -28.57 -14.80 -0.09
N ILE A 368 -27.82 -13.70 0.04
CA ILE A 368 -26.55 -13.49 -0.69
C ILE A 368 -25.54 -14.60 -0.35
N ILE A 369 -25.43 -14.95 0.94
CA ILE A 369 -24.54 -16.03 1.39
C ILE A 369 -25.05 -17.39 0.94
N LYS A 370 -26.35 -17.67 1.08
CA LYS A 370 -26.92 -18.96 0.66
C LYS A 370 -26.68 -19.22 -0.83
N GLU A 371 -26.79 -18.18 -1.65
CA GLU A 371 -26.44 -18.26 -3.06
C GLU A 371 -24.93 -18.46 -3.28
N GLU A 372 -24.05 -17.96 -2.39
CA GLU A 372 -22.59 -18.26 -2.39
C GLU A 372 -22.32 -19.73 -2.12
N GLU A 373 -22.87 -20.25 -1.02
CA GLU A 373 -22.71 -21.65 -0.63
C GLU A 373 -23.24 -22.59 -1.72
N ALA A 374 -24.42 -22.31 -2.28
CA ALA A 374 -24.99 -23.08 -3.38
C ALA A 374 -24.12 -23.05 -4.65
N TYR A 375 -23.50 -21.91 -4.98
CA TYR A 375 -22.62 -21.78 -6.14
C TYR A 375 -21.31 -22.54 -5.97
N GLN A 376 -20.74 -22.56 -4.76
CA GLN A 376 -19.53 -23.33 -4.48
C GLN A 376 -19.78 -24.83 -4.64
N VAL A 377 -20.96 -25.32 -4.22
CA VAL A 377 -21.34 -26.73 -4.35
C VAL A 377 -21.55 -27.17 -5.82
N THR A 378 -21.99 -26.28 -6.70
CA THR A 378 -22.20 -26.61 -8.12
C THR A 378 -20.94 -26.49 -8.98
N THR A 379 -19.89 -25.83 -8.49
CA THR A 379 -18.63 -25.60 -9.21
C THR A 379 -17.45 -26.43 -8.69
N SER A 380 -17.61 -27.06 -7.51
CA SER A 380 -16.75 -28.14 -6.99
C SER A 380 -17.13 -29.49 -7.58
#